data_AF-A0A069SDW2-F1
#
_entry.id   AF-A0A069SDW2-F1
#
_cell.length_a   1.000
_cell.length_b   1.000
_cell.length_c   1.000
_cell.angle_alpha   90.00
_cell.angle_beta   90.00
_cell.angle_gamma   90.00
#
_symmetry.space_group_name_H-M   'P 1'
#
loop_
_entity.id
_entity.type
_entity.pdbx_description
1 polymer ?
#
loop_
_entity_poly.entity_id
_entity_poly.type
_entity_poly.pdbx_seq_one_letter_code
_entity_poly.pdbx_strand_id
1 'polypeptide(L)'
;MIAKGKSISHGTAALENDLAKEINGEAAATEIHRHELFGCTGEEMVQEMKPYFVDFPNVKNNCLRFEVSPSVEESAGMTNADWAKLGNDFMQRMGLMNHQYIIVKHSGTEKNRRQAHLHILANRVSLSGELY
;
A
#
# COMPACT_ATOMS: atom_id res chain seq x y z
N MET A 1 13.61 -7.88 8.16
CA MET A 1 12.62 -7.33 7.19
C MET A 1 13.09 -7.38 5.73
N ILE A 2 12.19 -7.75 4.80
CA ILE A 2 12.37 -7.69 3.34
C ILE A 2 11.25 -6.84 2.74
N ALA A 3 11.55 -6.07 1.68
CA ALA A 3 10.54 -5.37 0.90
C ALA A 3 10.67 -5.69 -0.59
N LYS A 4 9.53 -5.75 -1.30
CA LYS A 4 9.45 -5.89 -2.76
C LYS A 4 8.59 -4.77 -3.32
N GLY A 5 9.06 -4.11 -4.37
CA GLY A 5 8.32 -3.02 -5.04
C GLY A 5 8.17 -3.24 -6.53
N LYS A 6 7.03 -2.84 -7.10
CA LYS A 6 6.79 -2.82 -8.54
C LYS A 6 5.91 -1.63 -8.93
N SER A 7 6.17 -1.04 -10.09
CA SER A 7 5.20 -0.16 -10.76
C SER A 7 4.13 -1.01 -11.44
N ILE A 8 2.85 -0.69 -11.26
CA ILE A 8 1.72 -1.46 -11.82
C ILE A 8 0.69 -0.53 -12.50
N SER A 9 -0.07 -1.09 -13.44
CA SER A 9 -1.17 -0.41 -14.16
C SER A 9 -2.56 -0.72 -13.61
N HIS A 10 -2.68 -1.74 -12.77
CA HIS A 10 -3.94 -2.29 -12.25
C HIS A 10 -4.13 -1.92 -10.77
N GLY A 11 -3.94 -0.65 -10.44
CA GLY A 11 -4.01 -0.14 -9.05
C GLY A 11 -5.32 -0.47 -8.34
N THR A 12 -6.47 -0.29 -9.01
CA THR A 12 -7.80 -0.59 -8.45
C THR A 12 -7.92 -2.06 -8.04
N ALA A 13 -7.68 -2.98 -8.98
CA ALA A 13 -7.76 -4.42 -8.71
C ALA A 13 -6.76 -4.86 -7.63
N ALA A 14 -5.56 -4.27 -7.59
CA ALA A 14 -4.58 -4.56 -6.56
C ALA A 14 -5.07 -4.11 -5.17
N LEU A 15 -5.56 -2.87 -5.05
CA LEU A 15 -6.02 -2.33 -3.78
C LEU A 15 -7.27 -3.04 -3.27
N GLU A 16 -8.22 -3.35 -4.15
CA GLU A 16 -9.42 -4.10 -3.78
C GLU A 16 -9.08 -5.50 -3.31
N ASN A 17 -8.12 -6.18 -3.95
CA ASN A 17 -7.62 -7.47 -3.47
C ASN A 17 -6.96 -7.35 -2.08
N ASP A 18 -6.16 -6.30 -1.89
CA ASP A 18 -5.50 -6.04 -0.62
C ASP A 18 -6.51 -5.74 0.50
N LEU A 19 -7.57 -4.98 0.22
CA LEU A 19 -8.62 -4.64 1.19
C LEU A 19 -9.58 -5.81 1.46
N ALA A 20 -9.87 -6.64 0.45
CA ALA A 20 -10.79 -7.77 0.56
C ALA A 20 -10.10 -9.06 1.07
N LYS A 21 -8.87 -8.97 1.57
CA LYS A 21 -8.12 -10.15 2.00
C LYS A 21 -8.87 -10.87 3.13
N GLU A 22 -9.17 -12.13 2.86
CA GLU A 22 -9.67 -13.08 3.85
C GLU A 22 -8.69 -14.23 4.04
N ILE A 23 -8.72 -14.85 5.22
CA ILE A 23 -8.07 -16.11 5.54
C ILE A 23 -9.12 -16.97 6.24
N ASN A 24 -9.43 -18.15 5.71
CA ASN A 24 -10.49 -19.02 6.24
C ASN A 24 -11.89 -18.37 6.32
N GLY A 25 -12.20 -17.41 5.45
CA GLY A 25 -13.48 -16.69 5.47
C GLY A 25 -13.58 -15.62 6.55
N GLU A 26 -12.49 -15.31 7.23
CA GLU A 26 -12.40 -14.18 8.16
C GLU A 26 -11.57 -13.06 7.53
N ALA A 27 -12.00 -11.81 7.72
CA ALA A 27 -11.27 -10.64 7.26
C ALA A 27 -9.87 -10.60 7.88
N ALA A 28 -8.85 -10.56 7.01
CA ALA A 28 -7.44 -10.55 7.37
C ALA A 28 -6.73 -9.28 6.93
N ALA A 29 -7.45 -8.34 6.30
CA ALA A 29 -6.98 -7.01 5.99
C ALA A 29 -7.28 -6.02 7.12
N THR A 30 -6.39 -5.08 7.35
CA THR A 30 -6.66 -3.90 8.20
C THR A 30 -6.03 -2.71 7.53
N GLU A 31 -6.81 -1.68 7.24
CA GLU A 31 -6.26 -0.39 6.85
C GLU A 31 -5.52 0.21 8.05
N ILE A 32 -4.24 0.54 7.86
CA ILE A 32 -3.36 1.05 8.91
C ILE A 32 -3.26 2.58 8.82
N HIS A 33 -3.14 3.10 7.60
CA HIS A 33 -2.91 4.52 7.38
C HIS A 33 -3.20 4.92 5.93
N ARG A 34 -3.58 6.20 5.74
CA ARG A 34 -3.64 6.89 4.46
C ARG A 34 -2.96 8.24 4.56
N HIS A 35 -2.44 8.70 3.43
CA HIS A 35 -1.83 10.01 3.30
C HIS A 35 -2.35 10.68 2.02
N GLU A 36 -3.03 11.83 2.19
CA GLU A 36 -3.60 12.66 1.10
C GLU A 36 -4.40 11.84 0.07
N LEU A 37 -5.16 10.84 0.56
CA LEU A 37 -5.93 9.91 -0.26
C LEU A 37 -7.29 9.63 0.39
N PHE A 38 -8.36 9.88 -0.35
CA PHE A 38 -9.75 9.81 0.11
C PHE A 38 -10.57 8.81 -0.73
N GLY A 39 -11.79 8.52 -0.29
CA GLY A 39 -12.69 7.53 -0.90
C GLY A 39 -13.03 6.37 0.04
N CYS A 40 -14.15 5.72 -0.23
CA CYS A 40 -14.69 4.59 0.53
C CYS A 40 -14.31 3.24 -0.10
N THR A 41 -14.03 3.20 -1.41
CA THR A 41 -13.64 1.98 -2.14
C THR A 41 -12.23 2.08 -2.72
N GLY A 42 -11.63 0.92 -3.04
CA GLY A 42 -10.34 0.87 -3.72
C GLY A 42 -10.39 1.54 -5.10
N GLU A 43 -11.53 1.44 -5.80
CA GLU A 43 -11.77 2.19 -7.02
C GLU A 43 -11.73 3.71 -6.78
N GLU A 44 -12.52 4.24 -5.84
CA GLU A 44 -12.59 5.68 -5.57
C GLU A 44 -11.23 6.27 -5.23
N MET A 45 -10.45 5.58 -4.38
CA MET A 45 -9.08 6.00 -4.04
C MET A 45 -8.18 6.06 -5.28
N VAL A 46 -8.20 5.04 -6.14
CA VAL A 46 -7.35 5.02 -7.34
C VAL A 46 -7.84 6.02 -8.40
N GLN A 47 -9.14 6.34 -8.45
CA GLN A 47 -9.65 7.39 -9.32
C GLN A 47 -9.13 8.77 -8.91
N GLU A 48 -9.01 9.05 -7.61
CA GLU A 48 -8.44 10.30 -7.09
C GLU A 48 -6.98 10.51 -7.54
N MET A 49 -6.22 9.44 -7.75
CA MET A 49 -4.82 9.51 -8.21
C MET A 49 -4.68 9.90 -9.70
N LYS A 50 -5.70 9.64 -10.52
CA LYS A 50 -5.60 9.76 -11.99
C LYS A 50 -5.33 11.17 -12.53
N PRO A 51 -5.91 12.26 -11.99
CA PRO A 51 -5.69 13.61 -12.51
C PRO A 51 -4.23 14.04 -12.56
N TYR A 52 -3.38 13.51 -11.66
CA TYR A 52 -1.94 13.79 -11.62
C TYR A 52 -1.18 13.30 -12.87
N PHE A 53 -1.79 12.43 -13.69
CA PHE A 53 -1.15 11.89 -14.90
C PHE A 53 -1.46 12.68 -16.18
N VAL A 54 -2.13 13.83 -16.09
CA VAL A 54 -2.48 14.64 -17.27
C VAL A 54 -1.25 15.01 -18.11
N ASP A 55 -0.14 15.33 -17.45
CA ASP A 55 1.14 15.66 -18.09
C ASP A 55 1.99 14.42 -18.47
N PHE A 56 1.50 13.22 -18.13
CA PHE A 56 2.21 11.95 -18.31
C PHE A 56 1.40 10.92 -19.14
N PRO A 57 0.93 11.25 -20.37
CA PRO A 57 0.01 10.40 -21.14
C PRO A 57 0.57 9.02 -21.53
N ASN A 58 1.90 8.89 -21.53
CA ASN A 58 2.60 7.64 -21.87
C ASN A 58 2.86 6.73 -20.66
N VAL A 59 2.64 7.21 -19.44
CA VAL A 59 2.84 6.40 -18.23
C VAL A 59 1.66 5.46 -18.05
N LYS A 60 1.90 4.16 -18.28
CA LYS A 60 0.88 3.11 -18.12
C LYS A 60 0.84 2.51 -16.72
N ASN A 61 1.98 2.48 -16.03
CA ASN A 61 2.08 2.05 -14.65
C ASN A 61 1.97 3.27 -13.74
N ASN A 62 0.76 3.55 -13.28
CA ASN A 62 0.38 4.75 -12.53
C ASN A 62 0.48 4.57 -11.02
N CYS A 63 0.61 3.34 -10.52
CA CYS A 63 0.80 3.09 -9.10
C CYS A 63 2.13 2.41 -8.83
N LEU A 64 2.70 2.70 -7.67
CA LEU A 64 3.76 1.90 -7.06
C LEU A 64 3.09 0.99 -6.03
N ARG A 65 3.37 -0.32 -6.10
CA ARG A 65 2.90 -1.30 -5.13
C ARG A 65 4.08 -1.92 -4.42
N PHE A 66 4.02 -1.94 -3.09
CA PHE A 66 5.02 -2.55 -2.23
C PHE A 66 4.41 -3.64 -1.37
N GLU A 67 5.24 -4.64 -1.07
CA GLU A 67 5.01 -5.62 -0.01
C GLU A 67 6.18 -5.50 0.96
N VAL A 68 5.89 -5.16 2.22
CA VAL A 68 6.88 -4.97 3.28
C VAL A 68 6.65 -5.99 4.39
N SER A 69 7.60 -6.90 4.55
CA SER A 69 7.47 -8.09 5.39
C SER A 69 8.59 -8.13 6.42
N PRO A 70 8.33 -7.73 7.69
CA PRO A 70 9.21 -8.08 8.81
C PRO A 70 9.21 -9.61 9.04
N SER A 71 10.18 -10.11 9.80
CA SER A 71 10.13 -11.51 10.25
C SER A 71 8.98 -11.74 11.24
N VAL A 72 8.60 -13.00 11.45
CA VAL A 72 7.56 -13.36 12.44
C VAL A 72 7.98 -12.92 13.85
N GLU A 73 9.26 -13.03 14.17
CA GLU A 73 9.84 -12.62 15.45
C GLU A 73 9.87 -11.10 15.59
N GLU A 74 10.28 -10.37 14.54
CA GLU A 74 10.29 -8.89 14.52
C GLU A 74 8.90 -8.30 14.71
N SER A 75 7.88 -8.96 14.15
CA SER A 75 6.50 -8.49 14.18
C SER A 75 5.65 -9.06 15.32
N ALA A 76 6.24 -9.92 16.15
CA ALA A 76 5.55 -10.53 17.28
C ALA A 76 5.11 -9.44 18.28
N GLY A 77 3.80 -9.26 18.41
CA GLY A 77 3.23 -8.28 19.34
C GLY A 77 3.17 -6.84 18.84
N MET A 78 3.52 -6.57 17.57
CA MET A 78 3.34 -5.24 16.98
C MET A 78 1.86 -4.82 16.98
N THR A 79 1.59 -3.65 17.55
CA THR A 79 0.28 -2.99 17.50
C THR A 79 0.07 -2.33 16.14
N ASN A 80 -1.16 -1.91 15.83
CA ASN A 80 -1.42 -1.15 14.60
C ASN A 80 -0.61 0.15 14.53
N ALA A 81 -0.29 0.78 15.66
CA ALA A 81 0.58 1.96 15.69
C ALA A 81 2.03 1.64 15.28
N ASP A 82 2.55 0.48 15.70
CA ASP A 82 3.88 0.01 15.30
C ASP A 82 3.91 -0.29 13.79
N TRP A 83 2.85 -0.88 13.25
CA TRP A 83 2.71 -1.10 11.81
C TRP A 83 2.60 0.20 11.02
N ALA A 84 1.88 1.21 11.55
CA ALA A 84 1.81 2.53 10.94
C ALA A 84 3.19 3.20 10.90
N LYS A 85 3.94 3.12 12.01
CA LYS A 85 5.32 3.60 12.07
C LYS A 85 6.22 2.88 11.06
N LEU A 86 6.13 1.55 10.97
CA LEU A 86 6.91 0.76 10.02
C LEU A 86 6.63 1.19 8.56
N GLY A 87 5.36 1.33 8.21
CA GLY A 87 4.95 1.77 6.87
C GLY A 87 5.42 3.20 6.57
N ASN A 88 5.27 4.13 7.50
CA ASN A 88 5.72 5.51 7.32
C ASN A 88 7.25 5.61 7.23
N ASP A 89 8.00 4.87 8.06
CA ASP A 89 9.47 4.81 7.98
C ASP A 89 9.91 4.26 6.61
N PHE A 90 9.18 3.29 6.05
CA PHE A 90 9.42 2.78 4.71
C PHE A 90 9.15 3.86 3.65
N MET A 91 8.00 4.54 3.70
CA MET A 91 7.65 5.61 2.76
C MET A 91 8.65 6.76 2.78
N GLN A 92 9.14 7.14 3.96
CA GLN A 92 10.19 8.15 4.12
C GLN A 92 11.50 7.72 3.46
N ARG A 93 11.95 6.48 3.70
CA ARG A 93 13.19 5.95 3.10
C ARG A 93 13.11 5.83 1.58
N MET A 94 11.91 5.59 1.04
CA MET A 94 11.67 5.54 -0.39
C MET A 94 11.46 6.94 -1.01
N GLY A 95 11.44 8.02 -0.22
CA GLY A 95 11.19 9.37 -0.74
C GLY A 95 9.74 9.61 -1.18
N LEU A 96 8.79 8.81 -0.70
CA LEU A 96 7.40 8.82 -1.14
C LEU A 96 6.45 9.58 -0.21
N MET A 97 6.98 10.34 0.77
CA MET A 97 6.16 11.11 1.71
C MET A 97 5.35 12.22 1.03
N ASN A 98 5.76 12.68 -0.15
CA ASN A 98 5.00 13.66 -0.94
C ASN A 98 4.05 13.00 -1.94
N HIS A 99 3.64 11.76 -1.73
CA HIS A 99 2.72 11.04 -2.62
C HIS A 99 1.41 10.72 -1.90
N GLN A 100 0.36 10.52 -2.67
CA GLN A 100 -0.86 9.91 -2.15
C GLN A 100 -0.62 8.42 -1.94
N TYR A 101 -0.95 7.87 -0.78
CA TYR A 101 -0.78 6.44 -0.53
C TYR A 101 -1.70 5.88 0.55
N ILE A 102 -1.86 4.55 0.51
CA ILE A 102 -2.55 3.75 1.52
C ILE A 102 -1.68 2.58 1.96
N ILE A 103 -1.72 2.28 3.26
CA ILE A 103 -1.04 1.15 3.89
C ILE A 103 -2.10 0.20 4.43
N VAL A 104 -2.11 -1.02 3.91
CA VAL A 104 -2.99 -2.12 4.34
C VAL A 104 -2.13 -3.20 4.96
N LYS A 105 -2.45 -3.64 6.17
CA LYS A 105 -1.82 -4.80 6.80
C LYS A 105 -2.62 -6.05 6.48
N HIS A 106 -1.94 -7.09 6.02
CA HIS A 106 -2.44 -8.46 6.05
C HIS A 106 -1.93 -9.15 7.31
N SER A 107 -2.83 -9.76 8.09
CA SER A 107 -2.45 -10.46 9.34
C SER A 107 -1.65 -11.74 9.11
N GLY A 108 -1.66 -12.26 7.88
CA GLY A 108 -0.96 -13.48 7.51
C GLY A 108 -1.08 -13.79 6.02
N THR A 109 -0.64 -14.99 5.66
CA THR A 109 -0.83 -15.59 4.34
C THR A 109 -1.59 -16.90 4.48
N GLU A 110 -2.09 -17.46 3.37
CA GLU A 110 -2.72 -18.79 3.38
C GLU A 110 -1.78 -19.88 3.93
N LYS A 111 -0.48 -19.77 3.64
CA LYS A 111 0.53 -20.76 4.03
C LYS A 111 1.09 -20.52 5.45
N ASN A 112 1.14 -19.27 5.89
CA ASN A 112 1.64 -18.90 7.21
C ASN A 112 0.82 -17.73 7.77
N ARG A 113 -0.10 -18.05 8.68
CA ARG A 113 -1.01 -17.08 9.32
C ARG A 113 -0.34 -16.13 10.31
N ARG A 114 0.93 -16.38 10.67
CA ARG A 114 1.71 -15.50 11.54
C ARG A 114 2.58 -14.52 10.77
N GLN A 115 2.69 -14.69 9.44
CA GLN A 115 3.50 -13.83 8.58
C GLN A 115 2.70 -12.58 8.19
N ALA A 116 2.51 -11.69 9.16
CA ALA A 116 1.93 -10.39 8.89
C ALA A 116 2.86 -9.55 8.01
N HIS A 117 2.27 -8.74 7.15
CA HIS A 117 2.99 -7.89 6.20
C HIS A 117 2.12 -6.71 5.76
N LEU A 118 2.76 -5.68 5.20
CA LEU A 118 2.09 -4.53 4.64
C LEU A 118 2.02 -4.63 3.12
N HIS A 119 0.85 -4.33 2.57
CA HIS A 119 0.69 -3.87 1.21
C HIS A 119 0.57 -2.34 1.22
N ILE A 120 1.37 -1.69 0.37
CA ILE A 120 1.34 -0.24 0.21
C ILE A 120 1.08 0.05 -1.25
N LEU A 121 0.04 0.84 -1.53
CA LEU A 121 -0.21 1.39 -2.85
C LEU A 121 0.02 2.90 -2.79
N ALA A 122 0.89 3.41 -3.65
CA ALA A 122 1.18 4.82 -3.78
C ALA A 122 0.93 5.31 -5.21
N ASN A 123 0.47 6.55 -5.34
CA ASN A 123 0.46 7.27 -6.61
C ASN A 123 1.91 7.42 -7.08
N ARG A 124 2.19 7.11 -8.35
CA ARG A 124 3.54 7.25 -8.90
C ARG A 124 3.91 8.71 -9.18
N VAL A 125 2.93 9.58 -9.32
CA VAL A 125 3.14 11.03 -9.40
C VAL A 125 2.94 11.62 -8.00
N SER A 126 3.87 12.48 -7.58
CA SER A 126 3.81 13.17 -6.30
C SER A 126 2.74 14.27 -6.30
N LEU A 127 2.42 14.78 -5.11
CA LEU A 127 1.55 15.95 -4.92
C LEU A 127 2.13 17.22 -5.57
N SER A 128 3.45 17.26 -5.81
CA SER A 128 4.13 18.33 -6.56
C SER A 128 4.09 18.14 -8.08
N GLY A 129 3.50 17.06 -8.58
CA GLY A 129 3.43 16.75 -10.02
C GLY A 129 4.69 16.08 -10.57
N GLU A 130 5.55 15.51 -9.72
CA GLU A 130 6.80 14.86 -10.14
C GLU A 130 6.59 13.34 -10.27
N LEU A 131 7.01 12.78 -11.41
CA LEU A 131 6.95 11.33 -11.63
C LEU A 131 8.12 10.63 -10.95
N TYR A 132 7.82 9.59 -10.16
CA TYR A 132 8.80 8.71 -9.53
C TYR A 132 9.40 7.64 -10.47
#